data_AF-A0A426D688-F1
#
_entry.id   AF-A0A426D688-F1
#
_cell.length_a   1.000
_cell.length_b   1.000
_cell.length_c   1.000
_cell.angle_alpha   90.00
_cell.angle_beta   90.00
_cell.angle_gamma   90.00
#
_symmetry.space_group_name_H-M   'P 1'
#
loop_
_entity.id
_entity.type
_entity.pdbx_description
1 polymer ?
#
loop_
_entity_poly.entity_id
_entity_poly.type
_entity_poly.pdbx_seq_one_letter_code
_entity_poly.pdbx_strand_id
1 'polypeptide(L)'
;MRLKDLTGETFSRLTVVERAESAPNGNARWLCQCSCGRQVVVDSYRLRKGITKSCGCLRADVSRKNIFENPKTRKNMGRSDNLPLYQGTSVDRLKPNSRNRSGVIGVSFDRCSQKWVARLMYRGRLVLNQQFADMDDAILARKQAEERYVMPVLEEYEKSSTE
;
A
#
# COMPACT_ATOMS: atom_id res chain seq x y z
N MET A 1 28.67 20.22 23.76
CA MET A 1 29.06 19.59 22.48
C MET A 1 28.92 20.66 21.39
N ARG A 2 30.01 21.01 20.69
CA ARG A 2 30.00 22.08 19.68
C ARG A 2 29.10 21.66 18.51
N LEU A 3 28.21 22.56 18.06
CA LEU A 3 27.43 22.35 16.85
C LEU A 3 28.39 22.32 15.66
N LYS A 4 28.47 21.18 14.96
CA LYS A 4 29.22 21.10 13.69
C LYS A 4 28.34 21.65 12.58
N ASP A 5 28.83 22.64 11.86
CA ASP A 5 28.21 23.09 10.62
C ASP A 5 28.39 22.01 9.55
N LEU A 6 27.29 21.60 8.93
CA LEU A 6 27.26 20.57 7.88
C LEU A 6 26.96 21.17 6.50
N THR A 7 26.84 22.49 6.39
CA THR A 7 26.52 23.19 5.14
C THR A 7 27.51 22.82 4.03
N GLY A 8 27.00 22.44 2.85
CA GLY A 8 27.80 21.99 1.72
C GLY A 8 28.30 20.53 1.80
N GLU A 9 28.21 19.86 2.95
CA GLU A 9 28.57 18.45 3.04
C GLU A 9 27.53 17.57 2.30
N THR A 10 28.02 16.55 1.62
CA THR A 10 27.18 15.57 0.91
C THR A 10 27.18 14.23 1.63
N PHE A 11 26.00 13.77 2.01
CA PHE A 11 25.73 12.48 2.65
C PHE A 11 24.94 11.58 1.71
N SER A 12 25.60 10.59 1.11
CA SER A 12 24.97 9.70 0.12
C SER A 12 24.34 10.49 -1.05
N ARG A 13 23.01 10.62 -1.11
CA ARG A 13 22.31 11.41 -2.14
C ARG A 13 21.83 12.78 -1.65
N LEU A 14 22.20 13.18 -0.44
CA LEU A 14 21.72 14.40 0.20
C LEU A 14 22.86 15.40 0.36
N THR A 15 22.75 16.56 -0.27
CA THR A 15 23.66 17.68 -0.08
C THR A 15 23.02 18.69 0.86
N VAL A 16 23.71 19.06 1.93
CA VAL A 16 23.19 20.02 2.91
C VAL A 16 23.22 21.43 2.32
N VAL A 17 22.08 22.09 2.30
CA VAL A 17 21.92 23.45 1.75
C VAL A 17 22.00 24.48 2.86
N GLU A 18 21.22 24.31 3.92
CA GLU A 18 21.14 25.27 5.02
C GLU A 18 20.63 24.62 6.31
N ARG A 19 20.76 25.34 7.42
CA ARG A 19 20.24 24.92 8.71
C ARG A 19 18.75 25.20 8.81
N ALA A 20 17.98 24.17 9.17
CA ALA A 20 16.55 24.28 9.43
C ALA A 20 16.29 24.51 10.94
N GLU A 21 15.02 24.72 11.29
CA GLU A 21 14.58 24.82 12.68
C GLU A 21 15.02 23.60 13.50
N SER A 22 15.53 23.86 14.70
CA SER A 22 15.91 22.80 15.63
C SER A 22 14.70 21.91 15.94
N ALA A 23 14.95 20.62 16.07
CA ALA A 23 13.95 19.68 16.54
C ALA A 23 13.53 20.00 18.00
N PRO A 24 12.32 19.61 18.43
CA PRO A 24 11.88 19.74 19.82
C PRO A 24 12.81 19.06 20.84
N ASN A 25 13.60 18.07 20.40
CA ASN A 25 14.60 17.37 21.21
C ASN A 25 15.98 18.06 21.23
N GLY A 26 16.10 19.29 20.73
CA GLY A 26 17.33 20.08 20.72
C GLY A 26 18.33 19.73 19.61
N ASN A 27 18.06 18.72 18.77
CA ASN A 27 18.94 18.39 17.65
C ASN A 27 18.82 19.41 16.52
N ALA A 28 19.97 19.84 15.97
CA ALA A 28 19.98 20.64 14.77
C ALA A 28 19.48 19.82 13.57
N ARG A 29 18.61 20.45 12.77
CA ARG A 29 18.13 19.91 11.50
C ARG A 29 18.72 20.70 10.35
N TRP A 30 18.79 20.04 9.21
CA TRP A 30 19.38 20.59 8.00
C TRP A 30 18.42 20.37 6.85
N LEU A 31 18.23 21.41 6.05
CA LEU A 31 17.58 21.29 4.76
C LEU A 31 18.59 20.68 3.79
N CYS A 32 18.25 19.53 3.23
CA CYS A 32 19.10 18.82 2.29
C CYS A 32 18.44 18.78 0.91
N GLN A 33 19.20 19.13 -0.11
CA GLN A 33 18.87 18.90 -1.51
C GLN A 33 19.24 17.48 -1.88
N CYS A 34 18.27 16.68 -2.32
CA CYS A 34 18.56 15.35 -2.82
C CYS A 34 18.95 15.38 -4.29
N SER A 35 19.79 14.45 -4.73
CA SER A 35 20.10 14.24 -6.17
C SER A 35 18.85 13.92 -7.01
N CYS A 36 17.74 13.56 -6.36
CA CYS A 36 16.41 13.38 -6.96
C CYS A 36 15.71 14.72 -7.30
N GLY A 37 16.27 15.86 -6.94
CA GLY A 37 15.67 17.19 -7.09
C GLY A 37 14.75 17.63 -5.94
N ARG A 38 14.31 16.72 -5.07
CA ARG A 38 13.49 17.06 -3.89
C ARG A 38 14.34 17.45 -2.68
N GLN A 39 13.80 18.36 -1.88
CA GLN A 39 14.37 18.74 -0.61
C GLN A 39 13.76 17.95 0.55
N VAL A 40 14.55 17.73 1.61
CA VAL A 40 14.09 17.07 2.83
C VAL A 40 14.84 17.65 4.02
N VAL A 41 14.11 17.87 5.12
CA VAL A 41 14.71 18.28 6.40
C VAL A 41 15.11 17.03 7.19
N VAL A 42 16.38 16.96 7.59
CA VAL A 42 16.94 15.78 8.27
C VAL A 42 17.73 16.18 9.50
N ASP A 43 17.62 15.40 10.58
CA ASP A 43 18.39 15.61 11.80
C ASP A 43 19.89 15.36 11.58
N SER A 44 20.75 16.19 12.18
CA SER A 44 22.22 16.07 12.13
C SER A 44 22.72 14.66 12.50
N TYR A 45 22.06 14.02 13.47
CA TYR A 45 22.40 12.67 13.89
C TYR A 45 22.17 11.65 12.77
N ARG A 46 21.04 11.74 12.07
CA ARG A 46 20.65 10.81 11.00
C ARG A 46 21.52 10.95 9.76
N LEU A 47 21.94 12.17 9.43
CA LEU A 47 22.90 12.44 8.35
C LEU A 47 24.27 11.81 8.66
N ARG A 48 24.85 12.14 9.82
CA ARG A 48 26.18 11.65 10.22
C ARG A 48 26.25 10.15 10.41
N LYS A 49 25.18 9.52 10.90
CA LYS A 49 25.11 8.04 11.03
C LYS A 49 24.74 7.33 9.73
N GLY A 50 24.47 8.06 8.65
CA GLY A 50 24.08 7.47 7.36
C GLY A 50 22.72 6.75 7.39
N ILE A 51 21.85 7.08 8.35
CA ILE A 51 20.51 6.51 8.47
C ILE A 51 19.62 7.03 7.33
N THR A 52 19.66 8.35 7.09
CA THR A 52 18.91 8.98 6.02
C THR A 52 19.83 9.21 4.83
N LYS A 53 19.63 8.42 3.77
CA LYS A 53 20.49 8.43 2.57
C LYS A 53 19.90 9.20 1.38
N SER A 54 18.61 9.54 1.42
CA SER A 54 17.89 10.19 0.31
C SER A 54 16.56 10.81 0.78
N CYS A 55 15.91 11.54 -0.15
CA CYS A 55 14.52 12.02 -0.06
C CYS A 55 13.45 10.89 0.01
N GLY A 56 13.86 9.62 0.13
CA GLY A 56 13.02 8.43 -0.04
C GLY A 56 13.09 7.82 -1.44
N CYS A 57 13.66 8.54 -2.43
CA CYS A 57 13.81 8.03 -3.80
C CYS A 57 14.68 6.77 -3.87
N LEU A 58 15.69 6.63 -3.01
CA LEU A 58 16.59 5.47 -3.04
C LEU A 58 15.80 4.18 -2.82
N ARG A 59 14.84 4.18 -1.89
CA ARG A 59 13.98 3.02 -1.64
C ARG A 59 13.09 2.71 -2.84
N ALA A 60 12.54 3.73 -3.50
CA ALA A 60 11.74 3.57 -4.70
C ALA A 60 12.57 2.98 -5.86
N ASP A 61 13.79 3.47 -6.06
CA ASP A 61 14.70 2.97 -7.10
C ASP A 61 15.10 1.52 -6.86
N VAL A 62 15.49 1.18 -5.63
CA VAL A 62 15.84 -0.20 -5.25
C VAL A 62 14.64 -1.12 -5.42
N SER A 63 13.46 -0.71 -4.97
CA SER A 63 12.24 -1.51 -5.13
C SER A 63 11.93 -1.76 -6.60
N ARG A 64 12.03 -0.72 -7.44
CA ARG A 64 11.82 -0.84 -8.88
C ARG A 64 12.81 -1.83 -9.49
N LYS A 65 14.10 -1.67 -9.20
CA LYS A 65 15.15 -2.58 -9.66
C LYS A 65 14.87 -4.03 -9.26
N ASN A 66 14.54 -4.26 -8.00
CA ASN A 66 14.24 -5.60 -7.47
C ASN A 66 13.05 -6.27 -8.16
N ILE A 67 12.02 -5.51 -8.55
CA ILE A 67 10.85 -6.04 -9.28
C ILE A 67 11.28 -6.58 -10.65
N PHE A 68 12.12 -5.85 -11.36
CA PHE A 68 12.59 -6.22 -12.71
C PHE A 68 13.64 -7.34 -12.68
N GLU A 69 14.54 -7.32 -11.70
CA GLU A 69 15.61 -8.32 -11.57
C GLU A 69 15.11 -9.66 -11.01
N ASN A 70 14.03 -9.67 -10.23
CA ASN A 70 13.52 -10.91 -9.66
C ASN A 70 12.87 -11.79 -10.75
N PRO A 71 13.44 -12.96 -11.09
CA PRO A 71 12.96 -13.80 -12.18
C PRO A 71 11.55 -14.34 -11.93
N LYS A 72 11.17 -14.59 -10.66
CA LYS A 72 9.82 -15.03 -10.30
C LYS A 72 8.78 -13.94 -10.56
N THR A 73 9.13 -12.68 -10.28
CA THR A 73 8.23 -11.54 -10.49
C THR A 73 8.07 -11.29 -11.99
N ARG A 74 9.17 -11.30 -12.74
CA ARG A 74 9.17 -11.13 -14.19
C ARG A 74 8.37 -12.22 -14.91
N LYS A 75 8.49 -13.49 -14.50
CA LYS A 75 7.72 -14.61 -15.09
C LYS A 75 6.20 -14.43 -14.95
N ASN A 76 5.75 -13.80 -13.87
CA ASN A 76 4.32 -13.64 -13.57
C ASN A 76 3.76 -12.27 -13.98
N MET A 77 4.60 -11.35 -14.46
CA MET A 77 4.20 -10.00 -14.83
C MET A 77 3.26 -10.04 -16.05
N GLY A 78 2.03 -9.56 -15.88
CA GLY A 78 1.04 -9.49 -16.97
C GLY A 78 0.34 -10.81 -17.31
N ARG A 79 0.59 -11.90 -16.58
CA ARG A 79 -0.05 -13.19 -16.83
C ARG A 79 -1.46 -13.24 -16.22
N SER A 80 -2.49 -13.22 -17.06
CA SER A 80 -3.90 -13.33 -16.65
C SER A 80 -4.25 -14.70 -16.07
N ASP A 81 -3.60 -15.77 -16.55
CA ASP A 81 -3.89 -17.16 -16.14
C ASP A 81 -3.60 -17.44 -14.67
N ASN A 82 -2.78 -16.60 -14.03
CA ASN A 82 -2.47 -16.72 -12.61
C ASN A 82 -3.64 -16.26 -11.72
N LEU A 83 -4.65 -15.62 -12.29
CA LEU A 83 -5.89 -15.28 -11.60
C LEU A 83 -6.90 -16.40 -11.93
N PRO A 84 -7.29 -17.25 -10.98
CA PRO A 84 -8.31 -18.26 -11.22
C PRO A 84 -9.64 -17.51 -11.34
N LEU A 85 -9.99 -17.17 -12.58
CA LEU A 85 -11.23 -16.50 -12.93
C LEU A 85 -12.16 -17.53 -13.57
N TYR A 86 -13.36 -17.66 -13.03
CA TYR A 86 -14.45 -18.39 -13.67
C TYR A 86 -15.52 -17.37 -14.10
N GLN A 87 -15.81 -17.33 -15.41
CA GLN A 87 -16.74 -16.38 -16.01
C GLN A 87 -16.48 -14.91 -15.59
N GLY A 88 -15.20 -14.52 -15.46
CA GLY A 88 -14.80 -13.16 -15.07
C GLY A 88 -14.94 -12.83 -13.57
N THR A 89 -15.18 -13.83 -12.73
CA THR A 89 -15.22 -13.73 -11.26
C THR A 89 -14.06 -14.52 -10.68
N SER A 90 -13.33 -13.95 -9.73
CA SER A 90 -12.26 -14.68 -9.04
C SER A 90 -12.86 -15.78 -8.16
N VAL A 91 -12.47 -17.03 -8.42
CA VAL A 91 -12.88 -18.20 -7.62
C VAL A 91 -11.93 -18.47 -6.46
N ASP A 92 -10.85 -17.70 -6.35
CA ASP A 92 -9.95 -17.79 -5.20
C ASP A 92 -10.69 -17.34 -3.95
N ARG A 93 -10.56 -18.11 -2.86
CA ARG A 93 -11.32 -17.85 -1.64
C ARG A 93 -10.94 -16.48 -1.08
N LEU A 94 -11.95 -15.67 -0.75
CA LEU A 94 -11.79 -14.35 -0.13
C LEU A 94 -11.37 -14.45 1.35
N LYS A 95 -10.23 -15.11 1.64
CA LYS A 95 -9.69 -15.16 3.00
C LYS A 95 -9.09 -13.80 3.37
N PRO A 96 -9.61 -13.11 4.40
CA PRO A 96 -8.99 -11.87 4.85
C PRO A 96 -7.54 -12.15 5.30
N ASN A 97 -6.63 -11.23 4.97
CA ASN A 97 -5.29 -11.27 5.55
C ASN A 97 -5.29 -10.63 6.95
N SER A 98 -4.19 -10.79 7.70
CA SER A 98 -4.05 -10.26 9.07
C SER A 98 -4.12 -8.74 9.19
N ARG A 99 -4.01 -8.00 8.08
CA ARG A 99 -4.16 -6.52 8.06
C ARG A 99 -5.61 -6.07 7.89
N ASN A 100 -6.53 -6.99 7.60
CA ASN A 100 -7.94 -6.67 7.45
C ASN A 100 -8.62 -6.53 8.83
N ARG A 101 -8.94 -5.29 9.20
CA ARG A 101 -9.58 -4.96 10.48
C ARG A 101 -11.06 -5.39 10.56
N SER A 102 -11.78 -5.39 9.45
CA SER A 102 -13.22 -5.74 9.40
C SER A 102 -13.46 -7.25 9.34
N GLY A 103 -12.41 -8.03 9.06
CA GLY A 103 -12.50 -9.49 8.89
C GLY A 103 -13.21 -9.92 7.61
N VAL A 104 -13.72 -9.00 6.78
CA VAL A 104 -14.41 -9.31 5.53
C VAL A 104 -13.79 -8.51 4.39
N ILE A 105 -13.51 -9.16 3.26
CA ILE A 105 -12.92 -8.49 2.09
C ILE A 105 -13.97 -7.56 1.47
N GLY A 106 -13.57 -6.33 1.16
CA GLY A 106 -14.45 -5.33 0.55
C GLY A 106 -15.27 -4.51 1.56
N VAL A 107 -15.09 -4.72 2.86
CA VAL A 107 -15.66 -3.86 3.92
C VAL A 107 -14.53 -3.03 4.54
N SER A 108 -14.60 -1.71 4.41
CA SER A 108 -13.59 -0.80 4.96
C SER A 108 -14.22 0.43 5.61
N PHE A 109 -13.54 1.00 6.60
CA PHE A 109 -13.95 2.24 7.23
C PHE A 109 -13.37 3.44 6.49
N ASP A 110 -14.23 4.36 6.05
CA ASP A 110 -13.81 5.63 5.49
C ASP A 110 -13.68 6.69 6.60
N ARG A 111 -12.46 7.21 6.78
CA ARG A 111 -12.15 8.19 7.83
C ARG A 111 -12.71 9.57 7.54
N CYS A 112 -12.90 9.93 6.27
CA CYS A 112 -13.39 11.25 5.88
C CYS A 112 -14.91 11.37 6.13
N SER A 113 -15.67 10.35 5.74
CA SER A 113 -17.13 10.31 5.98
C SER A 113 -17.52 9.71 7.33
N GLN A 114 -16.56 9.13 8.06
CA GLN A 114 -16.77 8.37 9.31
C GLN A 114 -17.79 7.24 9.16
N LYS A 115 -17.86 6.61 7.99
CA LYS A 115 -18.81 5.54 7.67
C LYS A 115 -18.10 4.27 7.22
N TRP A 116 -18.75 3.14 7.43
CA TRP A 116 -18.34 1.86 6.87
C TRP A 116 -18.81 1.75 5.43
N VAL A 117 -17.97 1.24 4.54
CA VAL A 117 -18.28 1.10 3.12
C VAL A 117 -18.12 -0.36 2.73
N ALA A 118 -19.19 -0.94 2.18
CA ALA A 118 -19.16 -2.27 1.60
C ALA A 118 -19.19 -2.17 0.07
N ARG A 119 -18.26 -2.87 -0.59
CA ARG A 119 -18.15 -2.91 -2.05
C ARG A 119 -18.03 -4.33 -2.54
N LEU A 120 -18.72 -4.71 -3.61
CA LEU A 120 -18.57 -6.00 -4.32
C LEU A 120 -18.56 -5.77 -5.84
N MET A 121 -17.53 -6.29 -6.49
CA MET A 121 -17.48 -6.39 -7.95
C MET A 121 -17.84 -7.79 -8.38
N TYR A 122 -18.66 -7.89 -9.41
CA TYR A 122 -19.08 -9.13 -10.04
C TYR A 122 -19.05 -8.95 -11.56
N ARG A 123 -18.31 -9.81 -12.27
CA ARG A 123 -18.13 -9.76 -13.74
C ARG A 123 -17.83 -8.35 -14.28
N GLY A 124 -16.93 -7.62 -13.61
CA GLY A 124 -16.53 -6.26 -14.02
C GLY A 124 -17.54 -5.15 -13.68
N ARG A 125 -18.66 -5.45 -13.01
CA ARG A 125 -19.64 -4.45 -12.54
C ARG A 125 -19.64 -4.34 -11.03
N LEU A 126 -19.80 -3.12 -10.52
CA LEU A 126 -19.91 -2.85 -9.10
C LEU A 126 -21.36 -3.09 -8.65
N VAL A 127 -21.63 -4.27 -8.08
CA VAL A 127 -22.98 -4.68 -7.67
C VAL A 127 -23.35 -4.21 -6.27
N LEU A 128 -22.36 -3.93 -5.42
CA LEU A 128 -22.54 -3.33 -4.10
C LEU A 128 -21.59 -2.14 -3.97
N ASN A 129 -22.11 -0.98 -3.57
CA ASN A 129 -21.35 0.22 -3.22
C ASN A 129 -22.18 1.10 -2.26
N GLN A 130 -22.31 0.64 -1.01
CA GLN A 130 -23.14 1.31 -0.02
C GLN A 130 -22.32 1.72 1.21
N GLN A 131 -22.79 2.76 1.89
CA GLN A 131 -22.21 3.29 3.11
C GLN A 131 -23.16 3.01 4.29
N PHE A 132 -22.60 2.64 5.43
CA PHE A 132 -23.30 2.26 6.65
C PHE A 132 -22.73 3.02 7.84
N ALA A 133 -23.56 3.26 8.85
CA ALA A 133 -23.09 3.82 10.12
C ALA A 133 -22.30 2.77 10.91
N ASP A 134 -22.81 1.54 10.94
CA ASP A 134 -22.25 0.44 11.74
C ASP A 134 -21.45 -0.57 10.89
N MET A 135 -20.49 -1.21 11.54
CA MET A 135 -19.61 -2.20 10.90
C MET A 135 -20.38 -3.48 10.54
N ASP A 136 -21.24 -3.92 11.44
CA ASP A 136 -21.96 -5.20 11.31
C ASP A 136 -22.95 -5.17 10.15
N ASP A 137 -23.62 -4.03 9.94
CA ASP A 137 -24.51 -3.81 8.79
C ASP A 137 -23.74 -3.88 7.47
N ALA A 138 -22.55 -3.28 7.41
CA ALA A 138 -21.70 -3.35 6.23
C ALA A 138 -21.22 -4.78 5.94
N ILE A 139 -20.93 -5.56 7.00
CA ILE A 139 -20.58 -6.98 6.90
C ILE A 139 -21.77 -7.80 6.40
N LEU A 140 -22.96 -7.56 6.94
CA LEU A 140 -24.18 -8.27 6.54
C LEU A 140 -24.52 -8.00 5.07
N ALA A 141 -24.53 -6.73 4.65
CA ALA A 141 -24.77 -6.36 3.26
C ALA A 141 -23.75 -7.00 2.31
N ARG A 142 -22.48 -7.11 2.74
CA ARG A 142 -21.44 -7.78 1.95
C ARG A 142 -21.70 -9.29 1.84
N LYS A 143 -22.04 -9.98 2.92
CA LYS A 143 -22.36 -11.41 2.93
C LYS A 143 -23.57 -11.74 2.06
N GLN A 144 -24.64 -10.93 2.15
CA GLN A 144 -25.82 -11.09 1.29
C GLN A 144 -25.51 -10.93 -0.19
N ALA A 145 -24.62 -9.97 -0.54
CA ALA A 145 -24.20 -9.80 -1.92
C ALA A 145 -23.34 -10.97 -2.42
N GLU A 146 -22.50 -11.56 -1.56
CA GLU A 146 -21.75 -12.79 -1.88
C GLU A 146 -22.69 -13.98 -2.10
N GLU A 147 -23.68 -14.16 -1.24
CA GLU A 147 -24.70 -15.21 -1.38
C GLU A 147 -25.46 -15.10 -2.69
N ARG A 148 -25.85 -13.88 -3.08
CA ARG A 148 -26.63 -13.66 -4.30
C ARG A 148 -25.84 -13.83 -5.59
N TYR A 149 -24.58 -13.37 -5.63
CA TYR A 149 -23.82 -13.27 -6.89
C TYR A 149 -22.65 -14.24 -6.98
N VAL A 150 -21.95 -14.47 -5.87
CA VAL A 150 -20.71 -15.25 -5.85
C VAL A 150 -20.99 -16.73 -5.62
N MET A 151 -21.90 -17.08 -4.70
CA MET A 151 -22.20 -18.48 -4.37
C MET A 151 -22.66 -19.32 -5.58
N PRO A 152 -23.60 -18.86 -6.44
CA PRO A 152 -24.01 -19.65 -7.60
C PRO A 152 -22.87 -19.93 -8.58
N VAL A 153 -21.96 -18.97 -8.74
CA VAL A 153 -20.78 -19.09 -9.63
C VAL A 153 -19.75 -20.05 -9.05
N LEU A 154 -19.59 -20.09 -7.73
CA LEU A 154 -18.72 -21.07 -7.06
C LEU A 154 -19.27 -22.49 -7.21
N GLU A 155 -20.57 -22.69 -7.02
CA GLU A 155 -21.22 -23.99 -7.21
C GLU A 155 -21.10 -24.50 -8.65
N GLU A 156 -21.25 -23.61 -9.64
CA GLU A 156 -21.06 -23.94 -11.06
C GLU A 156 -19.60 -24.33 -11.35
N TYR A 157 -18.64 -23.60 -10.76
CA TYR A 157 -17.22 -23.90 -10.89
C TYR A 157 -16.83 -25.25 -10.28
N GLU A 158 -17.32 -25.57 -9.07
CA GLU A 158 -17.06 -26.86 -8.40
C GLU A 158 -17.57 -28.04 -9.23
N LYS A 159 -18.77 -27.92 -9.81
CA LYS A 159 -19.32 -28.93 -10.73
C LYS A 159 -18.43 -29.11 -11.96
N SER A 160 -18.03 -28.01 -12.61
CA SER A 160 -17.16 -28.05 -13.80
C SER A 160 -15.73 -28.55 -13.55
N SER A 161 -15.31 -28.59 -12.28
CA SER A 161 -13.97 -29.06 -11.88
C SER A 161 -13.94 -30.55 -11.52
N THR A 162 -15.11 -31.18 -11.38
CA THR A 162 -15.26 -32.58 -10.93
C THR A 162 -15.58 -33.54 -12.09
N GLU A 163 -16.04 -33.02 -13.23
CA GLU A 163 -16.16 -33.71 -14.52
C GLU A 163 -14.84 -33.67 -15.32
#